data_AF-A0A1V4ZPL9-F1
#
_entry.id   AF-A0A1V4ZPL9-F1
#
_cell.length_a   1.000
_cell.length_b   1.000
_cell.length_c   1.000
_cell.angle_alpha   90.00
_cell.angle_beta   90.00
_cell.angle_gamma   90.00
#
_symmetry.space_group_name_H-M   'P 1'
#
loop_
_entity.id
_entity.type
_entity.pdbx_description
1 polymer ?
#
loop_
_entity_poly.entity_id
_entity_poly.type
_entity_poly.pdbx_seq_one_letter_code
_entity_poly.pdbx_strand_id
1 'polypeptide(L)'
;MQDDSEYMPVLRHLYGKSLVLHDPGAFDKVLYFYFIDALAHIDYTLSLSVWNYESPKNIMGAEYLRWRIDEEQKGDRAKFPGFVNWLREKKPERFGKLPSLWQMIYDTEDPACYRSFRIVLDPDSRKPVPADYLHAMIDEFFEPEFLKSLYEEGSLAKLFREYLSQG
;
A
#
# COMPACT_ATOMS: atom_id res chain seq x y z
N MET A 1 3.29 -6.91 29.06
CA MET A 1 3.91 -6.61 27.76
C MET A 1 3.61 -7.77 26.84
N GLN A 2 3.04 -7.51 25.67
CA GLN A 2 2.69 -8.53 24.68
C GLN A 2 3.96 -8.84 23.86
N ASP A 3 4.99 -9.34 24.55
CA ASP A 3 6.30 -9.62 23.91
C ASP A 3 6.26 -10.78 22.91
N ASP A 4 5.16 -11.55 22.88
CA ASP A 4 4.95 -12.72 22.02
C ASP A 4 4.02 -12.43 20.81
N SER A 5 3.85 -11.17 20.40
CA SER A 5 3.10 -10.86 19.18
C SER A 5 3.93 -11.27 17.95
N GLU A 6 3.45 -12.25 17.18
CA GLU A 6 4.04 -12.68 15.90
C GLU A 6 4.20 -11.53 14.89
N TYR A 7 3.50 -10.40 15.11
CA TYR A 7 3.53 -9.20 14.31
C TYR A 7 4.71 -8.26 14.64
N MET A 8 5.31 -8.36 15.83
CA MET A 8 6.44 -7.50 16.22
C MET A 8 7.68 -7.71 15.32
N PRO A 9 8.08 -8.95 14.99
CA PRO A 9 9.14 -9.18 14.00
C PRO A 9 8.83 -8.57 12.62
N VAL A 10 7.58 -8.67 12.15
CA VAL A 10 7.16 -8.11 10.86
C VAL A 10 7.19 -6.59 10.87
N LEU A 11 6.81 -5.97 11.99
CA LEU A 11 6.92 -4.53 12.14
C LEU A 11 8.38 -4.05 12.14
N ARG A 12 9.27 -4.78 12.82
CA ARG A 12 10.72 -4.50 12.75
C ARG A 12 11.25 -4.67 11.33
N HIS A 13 10.75 -5.66 10.58
CA HIS A 13 11.09 -5.85 9.17
C HIS A 13 10.70 -4.63 8.33
N LEU A 14 9.47 -4.11 8.47
CA LEU A 14 9.03 -2.89 7.79
C LEU A 14 9.97 -1.71 8.09
N TYR A 15 10.25 -1.43 9.36
CA TYR A 15 11.13 -0.32 9.74
C TYR A 15 12.61 -0.55 9.41
N GLY A 16 13.01 -1.79 9.14
CA GLY A 16 14.35 -2.14 8.64
C GLY A 16 14.51 -1.93 7.14
N LYS A 17 13.41 -1.76 6.39
CA LYS A 17 13.47 -1.43 4.96
C LYS A 17 14.01 -0.02 4.75
N SER A 18 14.66 0.18 3.61
CA SER A 18 15.31 1.46 3.30
C SER A 18 15.17 1.80 1.82
N LEU A 19 14.95 3.09 1.56
CA LEU A 19 15.00 3.68 0.22
C LEU A 19 16.33 4.38 -0.04
N VAL A 20 17.40 4.10 0.72
CA VAL A 20 18.70 4.82 0.62
C VAL A 20 19.33 4.79 -0.77
N LEU A 21 19.01 3.78 -1.59
CA LEU A 21 19.49 3.66 -2.98
C LEU A 21 18.54 4.31 -4.00
N HIS A 22 17.48 4.94 -3.53
CA HIS A 22 16.46 5.59 -4.34
C HIS A 22 16.41 7.09 -4.03
N ASP A 23 15.88 7.84 -4.99
CA ASP A 23 15.52 9.23 -4.80
C ASP A 23 13.99 9.32 -4.88
N PRO A 24 13.28 9.27 -3.74
CA PRO A 24 11.82 9.37 -3.73
C PRO A 24 11.31 10.69 -4.30
N GLY A 25 12.14 11.74 -4.36
CA GLY A 25 11.79 13.01 -5.00
C GLY A 25 11.61 12.90 -6.52
N ALA A 26 12.19 11.86 -7.14
CA ALA A 26 12.08 11.58 -8.57
C ALA A 26 11.00 10.53 -8.92
N PHE A 27 10.21 10.11 -7.93
CA PHE A 27 9.07 9.22 -8.16
C PHE A 27 7.90 10.02 -8.73
N ASP A 28 7.07 9.36 -9.53
CA ASP A 28 5.76 9.90 -9.89
C ASP A 28 4.95 10.20 -8.62
N LYS A 29 4.41 11.42 -8.54
CA LYS A 29 3.78 11.93 -7.31
C LYS A 29 2.55 11.15 -6.88
N VAL A 30 1.80 10.60 -7.84
CA VAL A 30 0.61 9.78 -7.54
C VAL A 30 1.06 8.41 -7.08
N LEU A 31 1.97 7.77 -7.81
CA LEU A 31 2.48 6.45 -7.44
C LEU A 31 3.20 6.47 -6.09
N TYR A 32 3.98 7.52 -5.80
CA TYR A 32 4.62 7.71 -4.50
C TYR A 32 3.60 7.89 -3.38
N PHE A 33 2.52 8.64 -3.63
CA PHE A 33 1.45 8.80 -2.64
C PHE A 33 0.84 7.43 -2.28
N TYR A 34 0.47 6.62 -3.27
CA TYR A 34 -0.10 5.30 -3.02
C TYR A 34 0.90 4.28 -2.46
N PHE A 35 2.20 4.50 -2.71
CA PHE A 35 3.26 3.70 -2.10
C PHE A 35 3.32 3.97 -0.59
N ILE A 36 3.34 5.24 -0.18
CA ILE A 36 3.33 5.61 1.24
C ILE A 36 1.98 5.26 1.89
N ASP A 37 0.85 5.43 1.20
CA ASP A 37 -0.48 5.04 1.70
C ASP A 37 -0.52 3.55 2.06
N ALA A 38 -0.05 2.69 1.16
CA ALA A 38 0.04 1.24 1.41
C ALA A 38 0.93 0.91 2.62
N LEU A 39 2.12 1.53 2.73
CA LEU A 39 3.00 1.33 3.88
C LEU A 39 2.36 1.80 5.19
N ALA A 40 1.62 2.92 5.17
CA ALA A 40 0.91 3.42 6.34
C ALA A 40 -0.20 2.46 6.79
N HIS A 41 -0.93 1.86 5.84
CA HIS A 41 -1.94 0.85 6.13
C HIS A 41 -1.33 -0.45 6.68
N ILE A 42 -0.19 -0.90 6.16
CA ILE A 42 0.57 -2.05 6.70
C ILE A 42 1.05 -1.74 8.11
N ASP A 43 1.73 -0.60 8.31
CA ASP A 43 2.24 -0.16 9.61
C ASP A 43 1.12 -0.07 10.66
N TYR A 44 -0.01 0.53 10.32
CA TYR A 44 -1.12 0.69 11.23
C TYR A 44 -1.78 -0.66 11.57
N THR A 45 -1.93 -1.54 10.57
CA THR A 45 -2.45 -2.90 10.78
C THR A 45 -1.56 -3.69 11.73
N LEU A 46 -0.23 -3.66 11.53
CA LEU A 46 0.74 -4.30 12.41
C LEU A 46 0.76 -3.68 13.82
N SER A 47 0.74 -2.35 13.90
CA SER A 47 0.84 -1.62 15.17
C SER A 47 -0.38 -1.86 16.07
N LEU A 48 -1.57 -2.10 15.50
CA LEU A 48 -2.75 -2.51 16.27
C LEU A 48 -2.68 -3.94 16.82
N SER A 49 -1.87 -4.80 16.22
CA SER A 49 -1.62 -6.18 16.71
C SER A 49 -0.50 -6.26 17.75
N VAL A 50 0.23 -5.16 17.95
CA VAL A 50 1.40 -5.09 18.85
C VAL A 50 1.14 -4.17 20.05
N TRP A 51 0.43 -3.06 19.83
CA TRP A 51 0.15 -2.08 20.87
C TRP A 51 -1.34 -1.79 20.99
N ASN A 52 -1.74 -1.25 22.14
CA ASN A 52 -3.09 -0.79 22.38
C ASN A 52 -3.49 0.30 21.35
N TYR A 53 -4.75 0.29 20.92
CA TYR A 53 -5.31 1.27 19.99
C TYR A 53 -5.12 2.73 20.46
N GLU A 54 -5.15 2.98 21.77
CA GLU A 54 -4.94 4.30 22.39
C GLU A 54 -3.45 4.62 22.63
N SER A 55 -2.53 3.77 22.18
CA SER A 55 -1.11 4.11 22.25
C SER A 55 -0.79 5.33 21.38
N PRO A 56 0.16 6.19 21.77
CA PRO A 56 0.55 7.33 20.95
C PRO A 56 0.91 6.95 19.50
N LYS A 57 1.55 5.78 19.30
CA LYS A 57 1.88 5.25 17.98
C LYS A 57 0.64 5.06 17.10
N ASN A 58 -0.41 4.43 17.63
CA ASN A 58 -1.64 4.17 16.89
C ASN A 58 -2.48 5.44 16.74
N ILE A 59 -2.50 6.33 17.73
CA ILE A 59 -3.17 7.64 17.60
C ILE A 59 -2.56 8.45 16.45
N MET A 60 -1.23 8.60 16.40
CA MET A 60 -0.57 9.33 15.32
C MET A 60 -0.80 8.69 13.94
N GLY A 61 -0.73 7.36 13.86
CA GLY A 61 -1.03 6.64 12.61
C GLY A 61 -2.47 6.87 12.13
N ALA A 62 -3.44 6.85 13.06
CA ALA A 62 -4.83 7.15 12.75
C ALA A 62 -5.04 8.59 12.28
N GLU A 63 -4.35 9.59 12.86
CA GLU A 63 -4.43 10.98 12.39
C GLU A 63 -3.90 11.13 10.96
N TYR A 64 -2.76 10.51 10.65
CA TYR A 64 -2.24 10.50 9.28
C TYR A 64 -3.24 9.86 8.30
N LEU A 65 -3.78 8.69 8.65
CA LEU A 65 -4.74 7.97 7.80
C LEU A 65 -6.07 8.70 7.63
N ARG A 66 -6.50 9.52 8.59
CA ARG A 66 -7.66 10.42 8.41
C ARG A 66 -7.35 11.53 7.43
N TRP A 67 -6.23 12.23 7.60
CA TRP A 67 -5.79 13.30 6.69
C TRP A 67 -5.65 12.80 5.25
N ARG A 68 -5.11 11.59 5.08
CA ARG A 68 -4.94 10.92 3.80
C ARG A 68 -6.24 10.80 3.00
N ILE A 69 -7.41 10.68 3.64
CA ILE A 69 -8.70 10.53 2.93
C ILE A 69 -8.96 11.75 2.05
N ASP A 70 -8.70 12.95 2.55
CA ASP A 70 -8.89 14.17 1.77
C ASP A 70 -7.80 14.32 0.69
N GLU A 71 -6.60 13.80 0.95
CA GLU A 71 -5.49 13.86 0.02
C GLU A 71 -5.64 12.93 -1.18
N GLU A 72 -6.22 11.75 -1.00
CA GLU A 72 -6.41 10.78 -2.08
C GLU A 72 -7.37 11.29 -3.16
N GLN A 73 -8.24 12.25 -2.81
CA GLN A 73 -9.19 12.88 -3.73
C GLN A 73 -8.57 14.00 -4.58
N LYS A 74 -7.31 14.38 -4.34
CA LYS A 74 -6.70 15.55 -4.99
C LYS A 74 -6.08 15.21 -6.35
N GLY A 75 -6.48 15.96 -7.37
CA GLY A 75 -5.87 15.90 -8.71
C GLY A 75 -5.96 14.50 -9.31
N ASP A 76 -4.85 14.01 -9.87
CA ASP A 76 -4.81 12.70 -10.52
C ASP A 76 -4.78 11.52 -9.52
N ARG A 77 -4.66 11.76 -8.21
CA ARG A 77 -4.67 10.68 -7.21
C ARG A 77 -5.99 9.90 -7.23
N ALA A 78 -7.11 10.61 -7.37
CA ALA A 78 -8.43 10.00 -7.45
C ALA A 78 -8.59 9.02 -8.62
N LYS A 79 -7.71 9.10 -9.63
CA LYS A 79 -7.73 8.25 -10.82
C LYS A 79 -6.94 6.94 -10.63
N PHE A 80 -6.16 6.81 -9.56
CA PHE A 80 -5.33 5.62 -9.34
C PHE A 80 -6.13 4.31 -9.18
N PRO A 81 -7.26 4.25 -8.44
CA PRO A 81 -8.08 3.04 -8.42
C PRO A 81 -8.57 2.63 -9.82
N GLY A 82 -8.97 3.61 -10.63
CA GLY A 82 -9.35 3.39 -12.03
C GLY A 82 -8.19 2.89 -12.88
N PHE A 83 -6.98 3.40 -12.66
CA PHE A 83 -5.77 2.93 -13.33
C PHE A 83 -5.45 1.47 -13.01
N VAL A 84 -5.57 1.04 -11.74
CA VAL A 84 -5.32 -0.36 -11.36
C VAL A 84 -6.30 -1.30 -12.07
N ASN A 85 -7.59 -0.95 -12.13
CA ASN A 85 -8.57 -1.74 -12.88
C ASN A 85 -8.33 -1.70 -14.40
N TRP A 86 -7.90 -0.57 -14.95
CA TRP A 86 -7.50 -0.49 -16.35
C TRP A 86 -6.31 -1.41 -16.66
N LEU A 87 -5.32 -1.50 -15.77
CA LEU A 87 -4.22 -2.46 -15.90
C LEU A 87 -4.74 -3.90 -15.91
N ARG A 88 -5.63 -4.26 -14.99
CA ARG A 88 -6.24 -5.59 -14.93
C ARG A 88 -6.89 -5.98 -16.26
N GLU A 89 -7.66 -5.07 -16.86
CA GLU A 89 -8.42 -5.33 -18.08
C GLU A 89 -7.57 -5.29 -19.36
N LYS A 90 -6.63 -4.33 -19.46
CA LYS A 90 -5.91 -4.04 -20.72
C LYS A 90 -4.49 -4.56 -20.74
N LYS A 91 -3.87 -4.76 -19.57
CA LYS A 91 -2.47 -5.14 -19.38
C LYS A 91 -2.34 -6.12 -18.20
N PRO A 92 -3.05 -7.27 -18.20
CA PRO A 92 -3.10 -8.18 -17.05
C PRO A 92 -1.71 -8.67 -16.61
N GLU A 93 -0.75 -8.77 -17.54
CA GLU A 93 0.64 -9.11 -17.24
C GLU A 93 1.37 -8.04 -16.42
N ARG A 94 0.93 -6.77 -16.51
CA ARG A 94 1.44 -5.66 -15.70
C ARG A 94 0.70 -5.56 -14.38
N PHE A 95 -0.61 -5.81 -14.37
CA PHE A 95 -1.40 -5.89 -13.15
C PHE A 95 -0.84 -6.96 -12.19
N GLY A 96 -0.56 -8.16 -12.69
CA GLY A 96 0.01 -9.25 -11.88
C GLY A 96 1.42 -9.01 -11.35
N LYS A 97 2.09 -7.92 -11.75
CA LYS A 97 3.39 -7.48 -11.22
C LYS A 97 3.29 -6.34 -10.21
N LEU A 98 2.10 -5.83 -9.94
CA LEU A 98 1.89 -4.88 -8.85
C LEU A 98 2.06 -5.60 -7.51
N PRO A 99 2.43 -4.90 -6.43
CA PRO A 99 2.32 -5.45 -5.08
C PRO A 99 0.91 -6.00 -4.84
N SER A 100 0.82 -7.17 -4.23
CA SER A 100 -0.44 -7.89 -3.99
C SER A 100 -1.47 -7.00 -3.28
N LEU A 101 -1.03 -6.17 -2.33
CA LEU A 101 -1.93 -5.26 -1.62
C LEU A 101 -2.61 -4.26 -2.57
N TRP A 102 -1.89 -3.71 -3.56
CA TRP A 102 -2.51 -2.81 -4.54
C TRP A 102 -3.47 -3.56 -5.46
N GLN A 103 -3.16 -4.80 -5.83
CA GLN A 103 -4.08 -5.63 -6.61
C GLN A 103 -5.37 -5.84 -5.81
N MET A 104 -5.27 -6.36 -4.59
CA MET A 104 -6.44 -6.73 -3.79
C MET A 104 -7.29 -5.53 -3.36
N ILE A 105 -6.68 -4.41 -2.94
CA ILE A 105 -7.44 -3.26 -2.42
C ILE A 105 -8.16 -2.48 -3.53
N TYR A 106 -7.57 -2.41 -4.73
CA TYR A 106 -8.10 -1.57 -5.79
C TYR A 106 -8.76 -2.35 -6.93
N ASP A 107 -8.60 -3.67 -7.01
CA ASP A 107 -9.39 -4.50 -7.92
C ASP A 107 -10.85 -4.55 -7.46
N THR A 108 -11.77 -4.10 -8.32
CA THR A 108 -13.21 -4.13 -8.02
C THR A 108 -13.81 -5.54 -7.93
N GLU A 109 -13.08 -6.57 -8.35
CA GLU A 109 -13.50 -7.98 -8.24
C GLU A 109 -12.98 -8.66 -6.97
N ASP A 110 -12.09 -8.02 -6.20
CA ASP A 110 -11.55 -8.54 -4.95
C ASP A 110 -12.30 -7.94 -3.74
N PRO A 111 -12.70 -8.74 -2.73
CA PRO A 111 -13.41 -8.25 -1.56
C PRO A 111 -12.52 -7.50 -0.55
N ALA A 112 -11.19 -7.55 -0.69
CA ALA A 112 -10.27 -6.94 0.24
C ALA A 112 -10.44 -5.42 0.27
N CYS A 113 -10.34 -4.84 1.47
CA CYS A 113 -10.48 -3.40 1.64
C CYS A 113 -9.77 -2.89 2.89
N TYR A 114 -9.68 -1.56 2.99
CA TYR A 114 -9.30 -0.90 4.23
C TYR A 114 -10.53 -0.67 5.11
N ARG A 115 -10.62 -1.36 6.26
CA ARG A 115 -11.70 -1.18 7.23
C ARG A 115 -11.19 -0.55 8.51
N SER A 116 -11.64 0.67 8.80
CA SER A 116 -11.07 1.50 9.88
C SER A 116 -9.54 1.59 9.75
N PHE A 117 -9.08 1.78 8.51
CA PHE A 117 -7.67 1.83 8.09
C PHE A 117 -6.86 0.54 8.20
N ARG A 118 -7.44 -0.56 8.68
CA ARG A 118 -6.77 -1.88 8.70
C ARG A 118 -6.96 -2.60 7.38
N ILE A 119 -5.94 -3.34 6.97
CA ILE A 119 -6.07 -4.30 5.87
C ILE A 119 -7.02 -5.42 6.31
N VAL A 120 -8.05 -5.67 5.50
CA VAL A 120 -8.99 -6.78 5.66
C VAL A 120 -9.06 -7.51 4.34
N LEU A 121 -8.64 -8.78 4.30
CA LEU A 121 -8.64 -9.60 3.08
C LEU A 121 -10.03 -10.13 2.73
N ASP A 122 -10.84 -10.43 3.75
CA ASP A 122 -12.21 -10.92 3.61
C ASP A 122 -13.08 -10.18 4.65
N PRO A 123 -13.99 -9.29 4.24
CA PRO A 123 -14.87 -8.53 5.13
C PRO A 123 -15.79 -9.39 6.00
N ASP A 124 -16.09 -10.62 5.58
CA ASP A 124 -16.93 -11.58 6.29
C ASP A 124 -16.12 -12.41 7.31
N SER A 125 -14.79 -12.40 7.17
CA SER A 125 -13.88 -13.04 8.10
C SER A 125 -13.56 -12.15 9.30
N ARG A 126 -13.44 -12.77 10.48
CA ARG A 126 -12.92 -12.13 11.70
C ARG A 126 -11.44 -12.45 11.95
N LYS A 127 -10.83 -13.24 11.08
CA LYS A 127 -9.42 -13.62 11.25
C LYS A 127 -8.54 -12.41 10.95
N PRO A 128 -7.53 -12.15 11.78
CA PRO A 128 -6.54 -11.13 11.44
C PRO A 128 -5.77 -11.56 10.18
N VAL A 129 -5.18 -10.59 9.50
CA VAL A 129 -4.26 -10.88 8.39
C VAL A 129 -3.08 -11.68 8.94
N PRO A 130 -2.70 -12.81 8.32
CA PRO A 130 -1.52 -13.58 8.75
C PRO A 130 -0.23 -12.74 8.67
N ALA A 131 0.67 -12.95 9.64
CA ALA A 131 1.90 -12.17 9.76
C ALA A 131 2.87 -12.39 8.58
N ASP A 132 2.95 -13.63 8.08
CA ASP A 132 3.69 -14.01 6.87
C ASP A 132 3.17 -13.30 5.62
N TYR A 133 1.86 -13.12 5.50
CA TYR A 133 1.23 -12.38 4.41
C TYR A 133 1.64 -10.89 4.43
N LEU A 134 1.61 -10.25 5.61
CA LEU A 134 2.07 -8.87 5.78
C LEU A 134 3.58 -8.74 5.51
N HIS A 135 4.38 -9.73 5.89
CA HIS A 135 5.80 -9.75 5.59
C HIS A 135 6.07 -9.81 4.09
N ALA A 136 5.35 -10.66 3.35
CA ALA A 136 5.46 -10.76 1.91
C ALA A 136 5.06 -9.45 1.21
N MET A 137 3.96 -8.81 1.64
CA MET A 137 3.55 -7.49 1.12
C MET A 137 4.66 -6.45 1.29
N ILE A 138 5.30 -6.41 2.46
CA ILE A 138 6.43 -5.51 2.71
C ILE A 138 7.57 -5.81 1.72
N ASP A 139 7.90 -7.07 1.47
CA ASP A 139 8.95 -7.40 0.51
C ASP A 139 8.60 -6.95 -0.92
N GLU A 140 7.37 -7.14 -1.37
CA GLU A 140 6.87 -6.72 -2.68
C GLU A 140 7.00 -5.20 -2.90
N PHE A 141 6.61 -4.39 -1.92
CA PHE A 141 6.76 -2.93 -2.01
C PHE A 141 8.21 -2.45 -2.09
N PHE A 142 9.15 -3.25 -1.61
CA PHE A 142 10.58 -2.94 -1.65
C PHE A 142 11.33 -3.74 -2.71
N GLU A 143 10.64 -4.43 -3.62
CA GLU A 143 11.28 -5.09 -4.74
C GLU A 143 11.96 -4.06 -5.66
N PRO A 144 13.23 -4.28 -6.06
CA PRO A 144 13.97 -3.30 -6.86
C PRO A 144 13.32 -2.99 -8.21
N GLU A 145 12.69 -3.98 -8.85
CA GLU A 145 12.00 -3.76 -10.14
C GLU A 145 10.75 -2.91 -9.96
N PHE A 146 9.98 -3.16 -8.91
CA PHE A 146 8.81 -2.36 -8.58
C PHE A 146 9.20 -0.92 -8.25
N LEU A 147 10.17 -0.70 -7.36
CA LEU A 147 10.64 0.65 -7.00
C LEU A 147 11.16 1.43 -8.22
N LYS A 148 11.91 0.77 -9.12
CA LYS A 148 12.35 1.39 -10.39
C LYS A 148 11.18 1.79 -11.29
N SER A 149 10.06 1.08 -11.21
CA SER A 149 8.88 1.38 -12.03
C SER A 149 8.14 2.66 -11.57
N LEU A 150 8.35 3.10 -10.33
CA LEU A 150 7.71 4.29 -9.74
C LEU A 150 8.35 5.61 -10.16
N TYR A 151 9.58 5.60 -10.66
CA TYR A 151 10.24 6.81 -11.17
C TYR A 151 9.41 7.46 -12.28
N GLU A 152 9.51 8.78 -12.45
CA GLU A 152 8.78 9.49 -13.51
C GLU A 152 9.00 8.87 -14.89
N GLU A 153 10.21 8.36 -15.18
CA GLU A 153 10.53 7.65 -16.43
C GLU A 153 10.36 6.12 -16.37
N GLY A 154 9.92 5.60 -15.22
CA GLY A 154 9.67 4.20 -14.96
C GLY A 154 8.48 3.65 -15.73
N SER A 155 8.42 2.31 -15.83
CA SER A 155 7.38 1.65 -16.63
C SER A 155 5.97 1.87 -16.09
N LEU A 156 5.78 1.91 -14.77
CA LEU A 156 4.46 2.07 -14.18
C LEU A 156 3.98 3.52 -14.32
N ALA A 157 4.87 4.50 -14.11
CA ALA A 157 4.56 5.92 -14.33
C ALA A 157 4.16 6.20 -15.78
N LYS A 158 4.83 5.57 -16.74
CA LYS A 158 4.47 5.66 -18.17
C LYS A 158 3.08 5.10 -18.46
N LEU A 159 2.76 3.94 -17.90
CA LEU A 159 1.43 3.34 -18.01
C LEU A 159 0.35 4.22 -17.36
N PHE A 160 0.66 4.84 -16.22
CA PHE A 160 -0.28 5.75 -15.57
C PHE A 160 -0.56 6.97 -16.46
N ARG A 161 0.47 7.59 -17.05
CA ARG A 161 0.29 8.68 -18.02
C ARG A 161 -0.46 8.24 -19.28
N GLU A 162 -0.21 7.04 -19.79
CA GLU A 162 -0.97 6.46 -20.91
C GLU A 162 -2.45 6.36 -20.55
N TYR A 163 -2.78 5.87 -19.36
CA TYR A 163 -4.15 5.82 -18.85
C TYR A 163 -4.76 7.22 -18.73
N LEU A 164 -4.03 8.20 -18.17
CA LEU A 164 -4.49 9.58 -18.07
C LEU A 164 -4.78 10.23 -19.42
N SER A 165 -4.10 9.80 -20.49
CA SER A 165 -4.30 10.33 -21.85
C SER A 165 -5.51 9.75 -22.59
N GLN A 166 -6.13 8.69 -22.04
CA GLN A 166 -7.31 8.05 -22.61
C GLN A 166 -8.63 8.69 -22.16
N GLY A 167 -8.57 9.67 -21.24
CA GLY A 167 -9.74 10.32 -20.62
C GLY A 167 -9.72 11.83 -20.78
#